data_AF-A0A9X7AUR7-F1
#
_entry.id   AF-A0A9X7AUR7-F1
#
_cell.length_a   1.000
_cell.length_b   1.000
_cell.length_c   1.000
_cell.angle_alpha   90.00
_cell.angle_beta   90.00
_cell.angle_gamma   90.00
#
_symmetry.space_group_name_H-M   'P 1'
#
loop_
_entity.id
_entity.type
_entity.pdbx_description
1 polymer ?
#
loop_
_entity_poly.entity_id
_entity_poly.type
_entity_poly.pdbx_seq_one_letter_code
_entity_poly.pdbx_strand_id
1 'polypeptide(L)'
;MRISELLEFATAHGLVGIVALIELLVLDKQVVKFTDDVAKLEYYYQDRFRVAMNQHVEAYMSKKNRRVMTDEEWNSWMERVDDRYFE
;
A
#
# COMPACT_ATOMS: atom_id res chain seq x y z
N MET A 1 -6.39 13.45 1.56
CA MET A 1 -5.18 12.96 0.85
C MET A 1 -5.55 11.60 0.31
N ARG A 2 -5.21 11.28 -0.93
CA ARG A 2 -5.51 9.97 -1.52
C ARG A 2 -4.48 8.93 -1.13
N ILE A 3 -4.87 7.66 -1.16
CA ILE A 3 -3.96 6.54 -0.88
C ILE A 3 -2.79 6.52 -1.88
N SER A 4 -3.00 6.88 -3.15
CA SER A 4 -1.92 7.04 -4.14
C SER A 4 -0.90 8.11 -3.74
N GLU A 5 -1.38 9.27 -3.26
CA GLU A 5 -0.53 10.38 -2.81
C GLU A 5 0.29 9.98 -1.57
N LEU A 6 -0.29 9.19 -0.67
CA LEU A 6 0.43 8.62 0.48
C LEU A 6 1.48 7.59 0.04
N LEU A 7 1.18 6.77 -0.96
CA LEU A 7 2.11 5.77 -1.47
C LEU A 7 3.32 6.42 -2.15
N GLU A 8 3.10 7.45 -2.97
CA GLU A 8 4.16 8.26 -3.56
C GLU A 8 5.05 8.87 -2.48
N PHE A 9 4.43 9.50 -1.46
CA PHE A 9 5.17 10.06 -0.34
C PHE A 9 5.98 8.99 0.41
N ALA A 10 5.37 7.84 0.71
CA ALA A 10 6.01 6.77 1.47
C ALA A 10 7.19 6.14 0.71
N THR A 11 7.04 5.96 -0.60
CA THR A 11 8.09 5.39 -1.45
C THR A 11 9.28 6.35 -1.57
N ALA A 12 9.01 7.64 -1.85
CA ALA A 12 10.04 8.68 -1.93
C ALA A 12 10.84 8.87 -0.62
N HIS A 13 10.24 8.56 0.53
CA HIS A 13 10.88 8.68 1.85
C HIS A 13 11.37 7.34 2.43
N GLY A 14 11.31 6.25 1.66
CA GLY A 14 11.77 4.93 2.11
C GLY A 14 10.97 4.35 3.28
N LEU A 15 9.70 4.71 3.43
CA LEU A 15 8.80 4.23 4.49
C LEU A 15 8.25 2.83 4.15
N VAL A 16 9.14 1.84 4.08
CA VAL A 16 8.88 0.49 3.58
C VAL A 16 7.65 -0.18 4.20
N GLY A 17 7.42 0.02 5.51
CA GLY A 17 6.26 -0.56 6.19
C GLY A 17 4.92 0.00 5.69
N ILE A 18 4.86 1.30 5.38
CA ILE A 18 3.66 1.96 4.84
C ILE A 18 3.44 1.53 3.40
N VAL A 19 4.52 1.48 2.59
CA VAL A 19 4.46 0.97 1.22
C VAL A 19 3.90 -0.45 1.19
N ALA A 20 4.47 -1.35 1.99
CA ALA A 20 4.04 -2.74 2.07
C ALA A 20 2.57 -2.89 2.53
N LEU A 21 2.13 -2.05 3.46
CA LEU A 21 0.73 -2.03 3.91
C LEU A 21 -0.21 -1.59 2.78
N ILE A 22 0.10 -0.51 2.08
CA ILE A 22 -0.73 0.00 0.98
C ILE A 22 -0.78 -1.03 -0.15
N GLU A 23 0.37 -1.59 -0.55
CA GLU A 23 0.44 -2.63 -1.57
C GLU A 23 -0.39 -3.86 -1.18
N LEU A 24 -0.30 -4.31 0.07
CA LEU A 24 -1.09 -5.41 0.60
C LEU A 24 -2.59 -5.11 0.47
N LEU A 25 -3.04 -3.95 0.94
CA LEU A 25 -4.46 -3.61 1.02
C LEU A 25 -5.08 -3.32 -0.36
N VAL A 26 -4.33 -2.68 -1.26
CA VAL A 26 -4.83 -2.29 -2.59
C VAL A 26 -4.63 -3.39 -3.62
N LEU A 27 -3.46 -4.02 -3.68
CA LEU A 27 -3.11 -4.95 -4.76
C LEU A 27 -3.44 -6.41 -4.43
N ASP A 28 -3.13 -6.87 -3.22
CA ASP A 28 -3.32 -8.28 -2.84
C ASP A 28 -4.70 -8.54 -2.23
N LYS A 29 -5.19 -7.63 -1.37
CA LYS A 29 -6.49 -7.76 -0.70
C LYS A 29 -7.62 -7.03 -1.42
N GLN A 30 -7.33 -6.01 -2.21
CA GLN A 30 -8.31 -5.19 -2.95
C GLN A 30 -9.46 -4.66 -2.05
N VAL A 31 -9.15 -4.31 -0.80
CA VAL A 31 -10.12 -3.82 0.19
C VAL A 31 -10.20 -2.29 0.27
N VAL A 32 -9.25 -1.61 -0.36
CA VAL A 32 -9.20 -0.15 -0.55
C VAL A 32 -8.65 0.13 -1.95
N LYS A 33 -8.97 1.31 -2.50
CA LYS A 33 -8.51 1.76 -3.82
C LYS A 33 -7.47 2.86 -3.72
N PHE A 34 -6.71 3.10 -4.78
CA PHE A 34 -5.73 4.20 -4.80
C PHE A 34 -6.38 5.58 -4.71
N THR A 35 -7.60 5.73 -5.22
CA THR A 35 -8.38 6.97 -5.19
C THR A 35 -9.16 7.18 -3.90
N ASP A 36 -9.20 6.18 -3.02
CA ASP A 36 -9.81 6.35 -1.71
C ASP A 36 -9.04 7.38 -0.87
N ASP A 37 -9.77 8.07 0.02
CA ASP A 37 -9.14 8.93 1.01
C ASP A 37 -8.40 8.08 2.06
N VAL A 38 -7.24 8.56 2.50
CA VAL A 38 -6.40 7.92 3.52
C VAL A 38 -7.13 7.64 4.83
N ALA A 39 -8.23 8.34 5.13
CA ALA A 39 -9.10 8.05 6.27
C ALA A 39 -9.59 6.59 6.27
N LYS A 40 -9.74 5.95 5.11
CA LYS A 40 -10.08 4.51 5.05
C LYS A 40 -9.00 3.59 5.65
N LEU A 41 -7.75 4.06 5.73
CA LEU A 41 -6.66 3.31 6.36
C LEU A 41 -6.77 3.31 7.89
N GLU A 42 -7.47 4.28 8.50
CA GLU A 42 -7.63 4.37 9.96
C GLU A 42 -8.23 3.09 10.56
N TYR A 43 -9.14 2.43 9.84
CA TYR A 43 -9.70 1.14 10.24
C TYR A 43 -8.61 0.09 10.49
N TYR A 44 -7.60 0.05 9.62
CA TYR A 44 -6.50 -0.91 9.68
C TYR A 44 -5.40 -0.53 10.68
N TYR A 45 -5.36 0.74 11.09
CA TYR A 45 -4.44 1.26 12.11
C TYR A 45 -4.97 1.14 13.55
N GLN A 46 -6.20 0.67 13.75
CA GLN A 46 -6.75 0.50 15.10
C GLN A 46 -5.88 -0.44 15.94
N ASP A 47 -5.60 -0.06 17.19
CA ASP A 47 -4.68 -0.81 18.08
C ASP A 47 -5.03 -2.29 18.21
N ARG A 48 -6.33 -2.62 18.22
CA ARG A 48 -6.81 -4.01 18.29
C ARG A 48 -6.36 -4.89 17.12
N PHE A 49 -6.03 -4.28 15.97
CA PHE A 49 -5.57 -4.98 14.77
C PHE A 49 -4.06 -4.89 14.56
N ARG A 50 -3.35 -4.08 15.35
CA ARG A 50 -1.91 -3.79 15.16
C ARG A 50 -1.06 -5.05 15.02
N VAL A 51 -1.26 -6.03 15.90
CA VAL A 51 -0.48 -7.29 15.88
C VAL A 51 -0.75 -8.09 14.61
N ALA A 52 -2.02 -8.30 14.26
CA ALA A 52 -2.42 -9.04 13.08
C ALA A 52 -1.96 -8.33 11.79
N MET A 53 -2.09 -7.00 11.74
CA MET A 53 -1.68 -6.21 10.58
C MET A 53 -0.18 -6.28 10.36
N ASN A 54 0.62 -6.18 11.42
CA ASN A 54 2.08 -6.35 11.32
C ASN A 54 2.44 -7.74 10.77
N GLN A 55 1.77 -8.80 11.23
CA GLN A 55 2.00 -10.15 10.71
C GLN A 55 1.65 -10.26 9.21
N HIS A 56 0.55 -9.65 8.78
CA HIS A 56 0.19 -9.65 7.36
C HIS A 56 1.19 -8.86 6.51
N VAL A 57 1.67 -7.71 6.99
CA VAL A 57 2.68 -6.90 6.32
C VAL A 57 4.02 -7.63 6.25
N GLU A 58 4.46 -8.28 7.32
CA GLU A 58 5.68 -9.11 7.33
C GLU A 58 5.58 -10.30 6.38
N ALA A 59 4.42 -10.99 6.35
CA ALA A 59 4.18 -12.09 5.43
C ALA A 59 4.19 -11.61 3.97
N TYR A 60 3.58 -10.45 3.69
CA TYR A 60 3.61 -9.83 2.37
C TYR A 60 5.03 -9.48 1.92
N MET A 61 5.79 -8.81 2.79
CA MET A 61 7.19 -8.47 2.52
C MET A 61 8.01 -9.75 2.30
N SER A 62 7.81 -10.80 3.10
CA SER A 62 8.52 -12.07 2.96
C SER A 62 8.24 -12.74 1.60
N LYS A 63 6.99 -12.74 1.15
CA LYS A 63 6.60 -13.23 -0.20
C LYS A 63 7.31 -12.46 -1.32
N LYS A 64 7.62 -11.19 -1.08
CA LYS A 64 8.34 -10.31 -2.01
C LYS A 64 9.87 -10.27 -1.77
N ASN A 65 10.43 -11.18 -0.98
CA ASN A 65 11.85 -11.17 -0.58
C ASN A 65 12.29 -9.85 0.09
N ARG A 66 11.44 -9.30 0.97
CA ARG A 66 11.61 -8.02 1.70
C ARG A 66 11.75 -6.79 0.81
N ARG A 67 11.38 -6.91 -0.47
CA ARG A 67 11.36 -5.81 -1.42
C ARG A 67 9.94 -5.27 -1.54
N VAL A 68 9.81 -3.95 -1.43
CA VAL A 68 8.60 -3.23 -1.83
C VAL A 68 8.87 -2.56 -3.17
N MET A 69 7.81 -2.15 -3.87
CA MET A 69 7.93 -1.42 -5.13
C MET A 69 8.75 -0.14 -4.96
N THR A 70 9.64 0.13 -5.92
CA THR A 70 10.41 1.38 -5.99
C THR A 70 9.63 2.50 -6.66
N ASP A 71 10.09 3.75 -6.56
CA ASP A 71 9.47 4.89 -7.26
C ASP A 71 9.41 4.66 -8.78
N GLU A 72 10.45 4.08 -9.38
CA GLU A 72 10.49 3.75 -10.80
C GLU A 72 9.46 2.66 -11.16
N GLU A 73 9.36 1.62 -10.33
CA GLU A 73 8.39 0.56 -10.52
C GLU A 73 6.95 1.07 -10.33
N TRP A 74 6.74 1.99 -9.38
CA TRP A 74 5.48 2.68 -9.16
C TRP A 74 5.07 3.52 -10.36
N ASN A 75 5.96 4.38 -10.86
CA ASN A 75 5.67 5.22 -12.03
C ASN A 75 5.37 4.36 -13.27
N SER A 76 6.16 3.32 -13.50
CA SER A 76 5.91 2.37 -14.58
C SER A 76 4.62 1.59 -14.40
N TRP A 77 4.23 1.26 -13.16
CA TRP A 77 2.97 0.61 -12.86
C TRP A 77 1.80 1.55 -13.14
N MET A 78 1.85 2.79 -12.66
CA MET A 78 0.86 3.84 -12.89
C MET A 78 0.60 4.11 -14.38
N GLU A 79 1.65 4.10 -15.21
CA GLU A 79 1.52 4.25 -16.67
C GLU A 79 0.79 3.06 -17.35
N ARG A 80 0.78 1.89 -16.71
CA ARG A 80 0.25 0.63 -17.28
C ARG A 80 -1.12 0.24 -16.74
N VAL A 81 -1.63 0.92 -15.71
CA VAL A 81 -2.81 0.46 -14.96
C VAL A 81 -4.08 1.05 -15.52
N ASP A 82 -5.05 0.15 -15.70
CA ASP A 82 -6.41 0.34 -16.17
C ASP A 82 -7.29 1.04 -15.12
N ASP A 83 -8.31 1.80 -15.56
CA ASP A 83 -9.12 2.73 -14.75
C ASP A 83 -9.81 2.08 -13.53
N ARG A 84 -9.92 0.74 -13.51
CA ARG A 84 -10.52 -0.05 -12.42
C ARG A 84 -9.84 0.08 -11.05
N TYR A 85 -8.60 0.58 -11.00
CA TYR A 85 -7.92 0.90 -9.74
C TYR A 85 -8.13 2.35 -9.28
N PHE A 86 -8.74 3.16 -10.15
CA PHE A 86 -9.00 4.58 -9.97
C PHE A 86 -10.50 4.93 -9.86
N GLU A 87 -11.40 4.14 -10.45
CA GLU A 87 -12.86 4.18 -10.22
C GLU A 87 -13.27 3.37 -8.99
#